data_AF-A0A2T4TF29-F1
#
_entry.id   AF-A0A2T4TF29-F1
#
_cell.length_a   1.000
_cell.length_b   1.000
_cell.length_c   1.000
_cell.angle_alpha   90.00
_cell.angle_beta   90.00
_cell.angle_gamma   90.00
#
_symmetry.space_group_name_H-M   'P 1'
#
loop_
_entity.id
_entity.type
_entity.pdbx_description
1 polymer ?
#
loop_
_entity_poly.entity_id
_entity_poly.type
_entity_poly.pdbx_seq_one_letter_code
_entity_poly.pdbx_strand_id
1 'polypeptide(L)' 'MQIFESFSKALDEYINYYNNERIQRKTKWMPPVKYRITSMCSA' A
#
# COMPACT_ATOMS: atom_id res chain seq x y z
N MET A 1 -27.53 -9.22 6.10
CA MET A 1 -27.01 -8.10 6.91
C MET A 1 -25.51 -8.23 7.13
N GLN A 2 -25.03 -9.34 7.69
CA GLN A 2 -23.60 -9.59 7.96
C GLN A 2 -22.66 -9.51 6.73
N ILE A 3 -23.12 -9.95 5.55
CA ILE A 3 -22.31 -9.88 4.32
C ILE A 3 -22.03 -8.43 3.91
N PHE A 4 -23.04 -7.56 3.94
CA PHE A 4 -22.89 -6.15 3.58
C PHE A 4 -21.98 -5.41 4.56
N GLU A 5 -22.13 -5.64 5.86
CA GLU A 5 -21.26 -5.06 6.89
C GLU A 5 -19.81 -5.52 6.72
N SER A 6 -19.58 -6.81 6.47
CA SER A 6 -18.24 -7.35 6.22
C SER A 6 -17.62 -6.76 4.95
N PHE A 7 -18.42 -6.56 3.91
CA PHE A 7 -17.97 -5.94 2.65
C PHE A 7 -17.61 -4.46 2.85
N SER A 8 -18.48 -3.70 3.52
CA SER A 8 -18.23 -2.29 3.82
C SER A 8 -16.93 -2.13 4.61
N LYS A 9 -16.72 -2.97 5.64
CA LYS A 9 -15.49 -2.95 6.43
C LYS A 9 -14.26 -3.27 5.58
N ALA A 10 -14.32 -4.30 4.73
CA ALA A 10 -13.22 -4.65 3.85
C ALA A 10 -12.89 -3.53 2.84
N LEU A 11 -13.91 -2.80 2.36
CA LEU A 11 -13.73 -1.66 1.48
C LEU A 11 -13.03 -0.51 2.20
N ASP A 12 -13.44 -0.18 3.42
CA ASP A 12 -12.84 0.87 4.24
C ASP A 12 -11.37 0.55 4.55
N GLU A 13 -11.07 -0.70 4.92
CA GLU A 13 -9.71 -1.19 5.14
C GLU A 13 -8.85 -1.06 3.86
N TYR A 14 -9.41 -1.42 2.71
CA TYR A 14 -8.71 -1.30 1.42
C TYR A 14 -8.41 0.16 1.06
N ILE A 15 -9.37 1.07 1.27
CA ILE A 15 -9.18 2.51 1.04
C ILE A 15 -8.07 3.05 1.94
N ASN A 16 -8.09 2.70 3.23
CA ASN A 16 -7.06 3.11 4.17
C ASN A 16 -5.67 2.60 3.77
N TYR A 17 -5.56 1.32 3.41
CA TYR A 17 -4.32 0.72 2.92
C TYR A 17 -3.80 1.46 1.68
N TYR A 18 -4.66 1.73 0.71
CA TYR A 18 -4.26 2.39 -0.53
C TYR A 18 -3.72 3.80 -0.29
N ASN A 19 -4.42 4.57 0.55
CA ASN A 19 -4.11 5.97 0.81
C ASN A 19 -2.87 6.15 1.71
N ASN A 20 -2.70 5.28 2.71
CA ASN A 20 -1.70 5.52 3.76
C ASN A 20 -0.48 4.59 3.69
N GLU A 21 -0.67 3.33 3.29
CA GLU A 21 0.36 2.31 3.48
C GLU A 21 0.99 1.83 2.17
N ARG A 22 0.23 1.82 1.07
CA ARG A 22 0.62 1.15 -0.17
C ARG A 22 1.98 1.60 -0.71
N ILE A 23 2.22 2.91 -0.78
CA ILE A 23 3.48 3.43 -1.33
C ILE A 23 4.68 3.12 -0.44
N GLN A 24 4.49 3.18 0.88
CA GLN A 24 5.53 2.89 1.86
C GLN A 24 5.90 1.40 1.80
N ARG A 25 4.92 0.50 1.79
CA ARG A 25 5.17 -0.93 1.64
C ARG A 25 5.85 -1.25 0.30
N LYS A 26 5.37 -0.67 -0.81
CA LYS A 26 5.96 -0.88 -2.15
C LYS A 26 7.41 -0.42 -2.23
N THR A 27 7.73 0.69 -1.55
CA THR A 27 9.09 1.25 -1.53
C THR A 27 9.96 0.67 -0.41
N LYS A 28 9.48 -0.33 0.35
CA LYS A 28 10.15 -0.84 1.55
C LYS A 28 10.56 0.29 2.51
N TRP A 29 9.68 1.26 2.69
CA TRP A 29 9.89 2.46 3.51
C TRP A 29 11.01 3.38 3.03
N MET A 30 11.51 3.17 1.81
CA MET A 30 12.51 4.05 1.23
C MET A 30 11.83 5.26 0.56
N PRO A 31 12.43 6.45 0.64
CA PRO A 31 12.01 7.57 -0.19
C PRO A 31 11.96 7.16 -1.68
N PRO A 32 10.95 7.56 -2.46
CA PRO A 32 10.74 7.06 -3.82
C PRO A 32 11.96 7.19 -4.74
N VAL A 33 12.72 8.28 -4.61
CA VAL A 33 13.96 8.51 -5.37
C VAL A 33 15.03 7.48 -5.00
N LYS A 34 15.25 7.24 -3.70
CA LYS A 34 16.21 6.24 -3.22
C LYS A 34 15.81 4.84 -3.68
N TYR A 35 14.53 4.47 -3.53
CA TYR A 35 14.00 3.18 -3.99
C TYR A 35 14.29 2.94 -5.48
N ARG A 36 14.04 3.95 -6.33
CA ARG A 36 14.28 3.86 -7.78
C ARG A 36 15.75 3.58 -8.09
N ILE A 37 16.65 4.37 -7.50
CA ILE A 37 18.10 4.22 -7.74
C ILE A 37 18.56 2.82 -7.29
N THR A 38 18.20 2.40 -6.07
CA THR A 38 18.59 1.08 -5.56
C THR A 38 18.01 -0.06 -6.39
N SER A 39 16.75 0.03 -6.83
CA SER A 39 16.12 -1.00 -7.65
C SER A 39 16.75 -1.12 -9.03
N MET A 40 17.27 -0.03 -9.60
CA MET A 40 17.95 -0.04 -10.90
C MET A 40 19.39 -0.58 -10.80
N CYS A 41 20.08 -0.33 -9.69
CA CYS A 41 21.44 -0.79 -9.48
C CYS A 41 21.53 -2.25 -8.97
N SER A 42 20.42 -2.81 -8.48
CA SER A 42 20.36 -4.20 -7.99
C SER A 42 19.91 -5.19 -9.08
N ALA A 43 19.72 -4.72 -10.32
CA ALA A 43 19.32 -5.51 -11.47
C ALA A 43 20.54 -6.06 -12.23
#